data_AF-V9FQZ4-F1
#
_entry.id   AF-V9FQZ4-F1
#
_cell.length_a   1.000
_cell.length_b   1.000
_cell.length_c   1.000
_cell.angle_alpha   90.00
_cell.angle_beta   90.00
_cell.angle_gamma   90.00
#
_symmetry.space_group_name_H-M   'P 1'
#
loop_
_entity.id
_entity.type
_entity.pdbx_description
1 polymer ?
#
loop_
_entity_poly.entity_id
_entity_poly.type
_entity_poly.pdbx_seq_one_letter_code
_entity_poly.pdbx_strand_id
1 'polypeptide(L)'
;CTFSYKILGYLNIDDLVGITEMGYKNYEEFCEDGGVEFKATNTGSGFKVEESIDFWEKPGDEEANAKRTKKMVEMYNELASNGTSANMSPLPSIETLTEANPKCEENSPKCASAANGCARSLYSQICMVCSSSDNCEVSSSAFPDLTLPSNSSSSSSEDGSSDSSTDAGDSSTDSTTGSANALSDDSGSKTSSRSSSSAASTTKVSVFAAFAALIASSLL
;
A
#
# COMPACT_ATOMS: atom_id res chain seq x y z
N CYS A 1 -22.14 4.13 -5.42
CA CYS A 1 -21.20 5.27 -5.40
C CYS A 1 -20.48 5.32 -6.75
N THR A 2 -20.40 6.49 -7.37
CA THR A 2 -19.61 6.72 -8.59
C THR A 2 -18.36 7.47 -8.18
N PHE A 3 -17.18 7.07 -8.64
CA PHE A 3 -15.95 7.82 -8.39
C PHE A 3 -15.56 8.62 -9.64
N SER A 4 -14.99 9.80 -9.43
CA SER A 4 -14.37 10.62 -10.46
C SER A 4 -12.97 10.95 -9.99
N TYR A 5 -12.01 10.94 -10.92
CA TYR A 5 -10.63 11.29 -10.64
C TYR A 5 -10.10 12.20 -11.74
N LYS A 6 -9.13 13.04 -11.37
CA LYS A 6 -8.38 13.89 -12.30
C LYS A 6 -6.91 13.56 -12.12
N ILE A 7 -6.23 13.22 -13.22
CA ILE A 7 -4.77 13.09 -13.22
C ILE A 7 -4.19 14.49 -13.07
N LEU A 8 -3.38 14.70 -12.03
CA LEU A 8 -2.76 16.00 -11.75
C LEU A 8 -1.42 16.19 -12.47
N GLY A 9 -0.73 15.10 -12.79
CA GLY A 9 0.59 15.13 -13.41
C GLY A 9 1.26 13.76 -13.40
N TYR A 10 2.58 13.75 -13.55
CA TYR A 10 3.42 12.56 -13.53
C TYR A 10 4.76 12.86 -12.85
N LEU A 11 5.47 11.81 -12.46
CA LEU A 11 6.83 11.87 -11.95
C LEU A 11 7.63 10.74 -12.59
N ASN A 12 8.86 11.01 -13.02
CA ASN A 12 9.76 9.95 -13.45
C ASN A 12 10.26 9.21 -12.21
N ILE A 13 10.06 7.90 -12.17
CA ILE A 13 10.46 7.07 -11.03
C ILE A 13 11.99 6.98 -10.92
N ASP A 14 12.71 6.95 -12.04
CA ASP A 14 14.18 6.84 -12.06
C ASP A 14 14.83 8.06 -11.40
N ASP A 15 14.25 9.25 -11.61
CA ASP A 15 14.65 10.48 -10.93
C ASP A 15 14.28 10.44 -9.44
N LEU A 16 13.07 9.97 -9.10
CA LEU A 16 12.62 9.89 -7.70
C LEU A 16 13.51 8.96 -6.86
N VAL A 17 13.82 7.78 -7.38
CA VAL A 17 14.59 6.76 -6.67
C VAL A 17 16.10 7.02 -6.73
N GLY A 18 16.55 7.94 -7.60
CA GLY A 18 17.94 8.39 -7.69
C GLY A 18 18.79 7.65 -8.72
N ILE A 19 18.19 6.86 -9.62
CA ILE A 19 18.92 6.18 -10.71
C ILE A 19 19.62 7.18 -11.62
N THR A 20 18.96 8.31 -11.94
CA THR A 20 19.57 9.35 -12.75
C THR A 20 20.66 10.12 -12.01
N GLU A 21 20.54 10.29 -10.70
CA GLU A 21 21.57 10.87 -9.84
C GLU A 21 22.84 9.99 -9.76
N MET A 22 22.68 8.67 -9.95
CA MET A 22 23.80 7.71 -10.05
C MET A 22 24.52 7.76 -11.41
N GLY A 23 24.05 8.57 -12.37
CA GLY A 23 24.69 8.77 -13.67
C GLY A 23 24.14 7.90 -14.80
N TYR A 24 23.09 7.11 -14.52
CA TYR A 24 22.40 6.30 -15.52
C TYR A 24 21.27 7.09 -16.18
N LYS A 25 20.99 6.83 -17.45
CA LYS A 25 19.89 7.49 -18.16
C LYS A 25 18.52 7.04 -17.65
N ASN A 26 18.39 5.77 -17.29
CA ASN A 26 17.15 5.14 -16.86
C ASN A 26 17.43 3.81 -16.13
N TYR A 27 16.38 3.20 -15.60
CA TYR A 27 16.45 1.88 -14.94
C TYR A 27 17.03 0.78 -15.85
N GLU A 28 16.75 0.81 -17.15
CA GLU A 28 17.25 -0.19 -18.11
C GLU A 28 18.79 -0.19 -18.15
N GLU A 29 19.42 0.97 -18.32
CA GLU A 29 20.88 1.10 -18.34
C GLU A 29 21.50 0.68 -16.99
N PHE A 30 20.88 1.09 -15.88
CA PHE A 30 21.31 0.68 -14.54
C PHE A 30 21.31 -0.85 -14.38
N CYS A 31 20.27 -1.53 -14.88
CA CYS A 31 20.17 -2.98 -14.81
C CYS A 31 21.15 -3.69 -15.76
N GLU A 32 21.36 -3.16 -16.97
CA GLU A 32 22.32 -3.71 -17.94
C GLU A 32 23.76 -3.63 -17.43
N ASP A 33 24.09 -2.63 -16.61
CA ASP A 33 25.37 -2.51 -15.90
C ASP A 33 25.46 -3.39 -14.64
N GLY A 34 24.43 -4.21 -14.37
CA GLY A 34 24.38 -5.14 -13.24
C GLY A 34 23.85 -4.54 -11.94
N GLY A 35 23.28 -3.33 -11.99
CA GLY A 35 22.62 -2.70 -10.85
C GLY A 35 21.35 -3.45 -10.42
N VAL A 36 21.10 -3.46 -9.11
CA VAL A 36 19.90 -4.06 -8.51
C VAL A 36 19.14 -2.98 -7.74
N GLU A 37 17.97 -2.60 -8.25
CA GLU A 37 17.15 -1.56 -7.60
C GLU A 37 16.54 -2.08 -6.30
N PHE A 38 15.92 -3.27 -6.38
CA PHE A 38 15.32 -3.91 -5.21
C PHE A 38 15.24 -5.42 -5.38
N LYS A 39 15.86 -6.14 -4.45
CA LYS A 39 15.81 -7.59 -4.33
C LYS A 39 15.54 -7.95 -2.88
N ALA A 40 14.38 -8.54 -2.63
CA ALA A 40 13.97 -8.93 -1.30
C ALA A 40 13.14 -10.21 -1.31
N THR A 41 13.20 -10.95 -0.21
CA THR A 41 12.33 -12.11 0.04
C THR A 41 11.20 -11.70 1.00
N ASN A 42 9.94 -11.99 0.64
CA ASN A 42 8.80 -11.79 1.54
C ASN A 42 8.84 -12.85 2.67
N THR A 43 8.70 -12.39 3.91
CA THR A 43 8.80 -13.21 5.13
C THR A 43 7.43 -13.51 5.77
N GLY A 44 6.33 -13.03 5.18
CA GLY A 44 4.99 -13.06 5.76
C GLY A 44 4.72 -11.90 6.73
N SER A 45 5.75 -11.35 7.37
CA SER A 45 5.66 -10.17 8.27
C SER A 45 6.41 -8.95 7.73
N GLY A 46 6.80 -8.96 6.45
CA GLY A 46 7.59 -7.90 5.82
C GLY A 46 8.60 -8.46 4.82
N PHE A 47 9.65 -7.68 4.55
CA PHE A 47 10.68 -8.02 3.56
C PHE A 47 12.04 -8.23 4.22
N LYS A 48 12.73 -9.29 3.83
CA LYS A 48 14.17 -9.41 4.02
C LYS A 48 14.85 -8.90 2.75
N VAL A 49 15.39 -7.69 2.81
CA VAL A 49 16.13 -7.09 1.70
C VAL A 49 17.49 -7.78 1.57
N GLU A 50 17.81 -8.24 0.35
CA GLU A 50 19.08 -8.86 0.00
C GLU A 50 20.03 -7.83 -0.62
N GLU A 51 19.48 -6.99 -1.49
CA GLU A 51 20.19 -5.96 -2.23
C GLU A 51 19.19 -4.90 -2.68
N SER A 52 19.54 -3.63 -2.56
CA SER A 52 18.71 -2.52 -3.04
C SER A 52 19.50 -1.24 -3.13
N ILE A 53 18.99 -0.28 -3.88
CA ILE A 53 19.41 1.12 -3.77
C ILE A 53 18.95 1.73 -2.44
N ASP A 54 19.58 2.82 -2.01
CA ASP A 54 19.30 3.53 -0.74
C ASP A 54 17.81 3.87 -0.59
N PHE A 55 17.16 4.22 -1.71
CA PHE A 55 15.73 4.53 -1.70
C PHE A 55 14.91 3.37 -1.13
N TRP A 56 15.26 2.11 -1.36
CA TRP A 56 14.46 0.94 -0.94
C TRP A 56 15.01 0.15 0.25
N GLU A 57 16.10 0.60 0.90
CA GLU A 57 16.82 -0.13 1.95
C GLU A 57 15.92 -0.64 3.09
N LYS A 58 14.95 0.19 3.50
CA LYS A 58 14.02 -0.09 4.62
C LYS A 58 12.56 -0.02 4.18
N PRO A 59 12.04 -1.03 3.47
CA PRO A 59 10.71 -0.95 2.85
C PRO A 59 9.57 -1.06 3.88
N GLY A 60 9.81 -1.75 5.00
CA GLY A 60 8.85 -1.92 6.09
C GLY A 60 8.95 -0.86 7.20
N ASP A 61 9.85 0.12 7.08
CA ASP A 61 10.06 1.14 8.09
C ASP A 61 9.17 2.37 7.81
N GLU A 62 8.34 2.73 8.80
CA GLU A 62 7.37 3.81 8.67
C GLU A 62 8.03 5.18 8.46
N GLU A 63 9.13 5.47 9.16
CA GLU A 63 9.85 6.73 9.04
C GLU A 63 10.53 6.87 7.68
N ALA A 64 11.13 5.79 7.17
CA ALA A 64 11.69 5.73 5.83
C ALA A 64 10.61 5.94 4.77
N ASN A 65 9.42 5.33 4.94
CA ASN A 65 8.29 5.53 4.04
C ASN A 65 7.76 6.97 4.09
N ALA A 66 7.68 7.58 5.27
CA ALA A 66 7.32 8.99 5.40
C ALA A 66 8.31 9.91 4.66
N LYS A 67 9.62 9.63 4.74
CA LYS A 67 10.66 10.36 3.99
C LYS A 67 10.53 10.16 2.48
N ARG A 68 10.24 8.95 2.01
CA ARG A 68 9.99 8.68 0.57
C ARG A 68 8.79 9.45 0.05
N THR A 69 7.68 9.41 0.77
CA THR A 69 6.47 10.17 0.39
C THR A 69 6.76 11.67 0.40
N LYS A 70 7.49 12.18 1.40
CA LYS A 70 7.91 13.58 1.44
C LYS A 70 8.75 13.96 0.22
N LYS A 71 9.81 13.17 -0.10
CA LYS A 71 10.64 13.39 -1.30
C LYS A 71 9.79 13.42 -2.58
N MET A 72 8.87 12.47 -2.73
CA MET A 72 7.98 12.38 -3.89
C MET A 72 7.07 13.61 -4.02
N VAL A 73 6.46 14.05 -2.92
CA VAL A 73 5.57 15.24 -2.91
C VAL A 73 6.36 16.53 -3.20
N GLU A 74 7.54 16.69 -2.59
CA GLU A 74 8.40 17.86 -2.81
C GLU A 74 8.84 17.93 -4.28
N MET A 75 9.38 16.84 -4.80
CA MET A 75 9.84 16.75 -6.20
C MET A 75 8.69 16.98 -7.18
N TYR A 76 7.51 16.38 -6.94
CA TYR A 76 6.33 16.62 -7.77
C TYR A 76 5.89 18.08 -7.76
N ASN A 77 5.81 18.70 -6.57
CA ASN A 77 5.34 20.09 -6.46
C ASN A 77 6.33 21.08 -7.06
N GLU A 78 7.64 20.83 -6.94
CA GLU A 78 8.67 21.59 -7.62
C GLU A 78 8.49 21.49 -9.15
N LEU A 79 8.33 20.26 -9.67
CA LEU A 79 8.10 20.02 -11.09
C LEU A 79 6.81 20.68 -11.59
N ALA A 80 5.71 20.59 -10.84
CA ALA A 80 4.44 21.21 -11.20
C ALA A 80 4.48 22.76 -11.16
N SER A 81 5.39 23.34 -10.37
CA SER A 81 5.49 24.79 -10.19
C SER A 81 6.57 25.45 -11.05
N ASN A 82 7.40 24.68 -11.76
CA ASN A 82 8.55 25.19 -12.51
C ASN A 82 8.21 26.00 -13.78
N GLY A 83 6.92 26.04 -14.17
CA GLY A 83 6.43 26.77 -15.34
C GLY A 83 6.74 26.13 -16.70
N THR A 84 7.45 24.99 -16.75
CA THR A 84 7.78 24.25 -17.97
C THR A 84 7.04 22.93 -18.10
N SER A 85 6.56 22.38 -16.98
CA SER A 85 5.79 21.14 -16.94
C SER A 85 4.34 21.35 -17.37
N ALA A 86 4.10 21.27 -18.69
CA ALA A 86 2.75 21.39 -19.24
C ALA A 86 1.81 20.34 -18.64
N ASN A 87 0.58 20.76 -18.33
CA ASN A 87 -0.50 19.92 -17.79
C ASN A 87 -0.27 19.36 -16.38
N MET A 88 0.72 19.86 -15.63
CA MET A 88 0.88 19.53 -14.21
C MET A 88 0.17 20.55 -13.32
N SER A 89 -0.50 20.07 -12.28
CA SER A 89 -1.10 20.88 -11.22
C SER A 89 -0.47 20.49 -9.89
N PRO A 90 -0.05 21.44 -9.04
CA PRO A 90 0.46 21.14 -7.71
C PRO A 90 -0.52 20.30 -6.89
N LEU A 91 0.01 19.46 -6.01
CA LEU A 91 -0.81 18.73 -5.04
C LEU A 91 -1.41 19.74 -4.04
N PRO A 92 -2.70 19.61 -3.67
CA PRO A 92 -3.26 20.40 -2.59
C PRO A 92 -2.47 20.22 -1.29
N SER A 93 -2.47 21.20 -0.40
CA SER A 93 -1.89 21.01 0.94
C SER A 93 -2.76 20.06 1.77
N ILE A 94 -2.17 19.41 2.77
CA ILE A 94 -2.93 18.57 3.71
C ILE A 94 -4.03 19.37 4.42
N GLU A 95 -3.74 20.64 4.75
CA GLU A 95 -4.70 21.56 5.36
C GLU A 95 -5.90 21.79 4.43
N THR A 96 -5.67 22.16 3.18
CA THR A 96 -6.74 22.36 2.18
C THR A 96 -7.54 21.09 1.95
N LEU A 97 -6.89 19.92 1.91
CA LEU A 97 -7.60 18.64 1.80
C LEU A 97 -8.45 18.38 3.04
N THR A 98 -7.94 18.67 4.23
CA THR A 98 -8.65 18.43 5.49
C THR A 98 -9.89 19.33 5.59
N GLU A 99 -9.76 20.61 5.21
CA GLU A 99 -10.87 21.58 5.17
C GLU A 99 -11.94 21.22 4.15
N ALA A 100 -11.56 20.64 3.00
CA ALA A 100 -12.49 20.24 1.96
C ALA A 100 -13.30 18.98 2.32
N ASN A 101 -12.87 18.22 3.33
CA ASN A 101 -13.54 17.01 3.77
C ASN A 101 -14.43 17.29 4.99
N PRO A 102 -15.61 16.64 5.11
CA PRO A 102 -16.42 16.75 6.32
C PRO A 102 -15.66 16.25 7.55
N LYS A 103 -16.09 16.70 8.73
CA LYS A 103 -15.44 16.32 9.99
C LYS A 103 -15.43 14.81 10.18
N CYS A 104 -14.46 14.29 10.91
CA CYS A 104 -14.27 12.85 11.02
C CYS A 104 -15.44 12.15 11.73
N GLU A 105 -16.00 12.78 12.75
CA GLU A 105 -17.18 12.33 13.48
C GLU A 105 -18.46 12.35 12.63
N GLU A 106 -18.52 13.15 11.57
CA GLU A 106 -19.69 13.20 10.68
C GLU A 106 -19.71 12.04 9.68
N ASN A 107 -18.54 11.49 9.36
CA ASN A 107 -18.39 10.44 8.35
C ASN A 107 -18.02 9.06 8.93
N SER A 108 -17.67 8.97 10.21
CA SER A 108 -17.24 7.72 10.82
C SER A 108 -17.85 7.52 12.22
N PRO A 109 -18.65 6.44 12.43
CA PRO A 109 -19.20 6.13 13.75
C PRO A 109 -18.10 5.80 14.77
N LYS A 110 -16.97 5.25 14.31
CA LYS A 110 -15.79 5.01 15.15
C LYS A 110 -15.20 6.31 15.67
N CYS A 111 -15.20 7.36 14.86
CA CYS A 111 -14.69 8.67 15.26
C CYS A 111 -15.68 9.44 16.13
N ALA A 112 -16.98 9.31 15.86
CA ALA A 112 -18.02 9.89 16.69
C ALA A 112 -18.03 9.35 18.13
N SER A 113 -17.56 8.11 18.33
CA SER A 113 -17.49 7.45 19.64
C SER A 113 -16.08 7.43 20.25
N ALA A 114 -15.07 7.97 19.57
CA ALA A 114 -13.70 7.95 20.03
C ALA A 114 -13.50 8.93 21.21
N ALA A 115 -12.97 8.44 22.33
CA ALA A 115 -12.75 9.25 23.53
C ALA A 115 -11.80 10.44 23.29
N ASN A 116 -10.80 10.25 22.42
CA ASN A 116 -9.84 11.29 22.03
C ASN A 116 -10.17 11.89 20.65
N GLY A 117 -11.32 11.57 20.07
CA GLY A 117 -11.68 12.02 18.72
C GLY A 117 -10.84 11.38 17.61
N CYS A 118 -10.91 11.98 16.43
CA CYS A 118 -10.17 11.57 15.24
C CYS A 118 -9.60 12.78 14.49
N ALA A 119 -8.55 12.54 13.72
CA ALA A 119 -7.98 13.53 12.81
C ALA A 119 -7.54 12.92 11.48
N ARG A 120 -7.28 13.80 10.52
CA ARG A 120 -6.60 13.49 9.25
C ARG A 120 -5.25 14.18 9.27
N SER A 121 -4.20 13.49 8.82
CA SER A 121 -2.83 14.03 8.81
C SER A 121 -2.06 13.74 7.52
N LEU A 122 -2.58 12.88 6.64
CA LEU A 122 -1.90 12.40 5.44
C LEU A 122 -2.73 12.66 4.18
N TYR A 123 -2.10 12.60 3.00
CA TYR A 123 -2.74 12.81 1.70
C TYR A 123 -3.92 11.86 1.41
N SER A 124 -3.99 10.70 2.08
CA SER A 124 -5.10 9.76 1.96
C SER A 124 -6.42 10.29 2.56
N GLN A 125 -6.34 11.28 3.45
CA GLN A 125 -7.50 11.90 4.10
C GLN A 125 -8.41 10.91 4.84
N ILE A 126 -7.83 9.80 5.30
CA ILE A 126 -8.52 8.80 6.13
C ILE A 126 -8.54 9.29 7.58
N CYS A 127 -9.71 9.24 8.21
CA CYS A 127 -9.86 9.55 9.63
C CYS A 127 -9.21 8.48 10.50
N MET A 128 -8.29 8.89 11.36
CA MET A 128 -7.61 8.01 12.30
C MET A 128 -7.95 8.43 13.74
N VAL A 129 -8.18 7.44 14.60
CA VAL A 129 -8.43 7.69 16.03
C VAL A 129 -7.17 8.22 16.67
N CYS A 130 -7.33 9.27 17.45
CA CYS A 130 -6.23 9.95 18.09
C CYS A 130 -5.76 9.25 19.37
N SER A 131 -4.46 9.34 19.61
CA SER A 131 -3.87 9.01 20.90
C SER A 131 -4.18 10.10 21.92
N SER A 132 -3.90 9.85 23.20
CA SER A 132 -4.15 10.83 24.26
C SER A 132 -3.24 12.07 24.20
N SER A 133 -2.16 12.01 23.43
CA SER A 133 -1.23 13.14 23.23
C SER A 133 -1.59 14.04 22.05
N ASP A 134 -2.56 13.63 21.24
CA ASP A 134 -2.95 14.37 20.04
C ASP A 134 -4.01 15.42 20.37
N ASN A 135 -4.02 16.52 19.63
CA ASN A 135 -5.02 17.58 19.77
C ASN A 135 -6.12 17.39 18.70
N CYS A 136 -7.06 16.49 18.99
CA CYS A 136 -8.13 16.14 18.08
C CYS A 136 -9.50 16.58 18.60
N GLU A 137 -10.38 16.93 17.66
CA GLU A 137 -11.76 17.27 17.99
C GLU A 137 -12.52 16.02 18.42
N VAL A 138 -13.08 16.05 19.64
CA VAL A 138 -13.98 15.02 20.14
C VAL A 138 -15.38 15.35 19.70
N SER A 139 -16.13 14.35 19.24
CA SER A 139 -17.51 14.55 18.86
C SER A 139 -18.34 15.11 20.00
N SER A 140 -19.14 16.11 19.69
CA SER A 140 -20.14 16.67 20.61
C SER A 140 -21.53 16.03 20.46
N SER A 141 -21.70 15.16 19.45
CA SER A 141 -22.99 14.58 19.06
C SER A 141 -22.87 13.09 18.75
N ALA A 142 -23.97 12.34 18.90
CA ALA A 142 -24.02 10.94 18.50
C ALA A 142 -24.02 10.83 16.96
N PHE A 143 -23.39 9.77 16.44
CA PHE A 143 -23.49 9.43 15.02
C PHE A 143 -24.94 9.08 14.68
N PRO A 144 -25.49 9.55 13.55
CA PRO A 144 -26.88 9.26 13.20
C PRO A 144 -27.07 7.77 12.87
N ASP A 145 -28.20 7.22 13.30
CA ASP A 145 -28.64 5.90 12.85
C ASP A 145 -29.05 5.97 11.37
N LEU A 146 -28.37 5.21 10.52
CA LEU A 146 -28.66 5.15 9.10
C LEU A 146 -29.82 4.19 8.84
N THR A 147 -30.91 4.68 8.27
CA THR A 147 -32.03 3.85 7.83
C THR A 147 -31.88 3.47 6.37
N LEU A 148 -32.20 2.21 6.05
CA LEU A 148 -32.26 1.78 4.67
C LEU A 148 -33.43 2.49 3.96
N PRO A 149 -33.26 2.94 2.71
CA PRO A 149 -34.37 3.44 1.90
C PRO A 149 -35.50 2.40 1.79
N SER A 150 -36.76 2.85 1.72
CA SER A 150 -37.95 1.96 1.67
C SER A 150 -37.97 0.99 0.48
N ASN A 151 -37.14 1.21 -0.54
CA ASN A 151 -36.98 0.35 -1.72
C ASN A 151 -35.76 -0.59 -1.63
N SER A 152 -35.10 -0.64 -0.48
CA SER A 152 -34.05 -1.63 -0.22
C SER A 152 -34.76 -2.96 -0.03
N SER A 153 -34.87 -3.75 -1.08
CA SER A 153 -35.48 -5.07 -1.01
C SER A 153 -34.76 -5.88 0.07
N SER A 154 -35.41 -6.01 1.22
CA SER A 154 -35.09 -7.01 2.22
C SER A 154 -35.30 -8.35 1.55
N SER A 155 -34.25 -8.94 0.96
CA SER A 155 -34.23 -10.37 0.73
C SER A 155 -34.06 -11.05 2.09
N SER A 156 -35.13 -11.03 2.87
CA SER A 156 -35.31 -11.88 4.04
C SER A 156 -35.34 -13.31 3.53
N SER A 157 -34.24 -14.02 3.77
CA SER A 157 -34.16 -15.46 3.69
C SER A 157 -35.11 -16.05 4.74
N GLU A 158 -36.24 -16.61 4.29
CA GLU A 158 -36.95 -17.63 5.03
C GLU A 158 -36.67 -18.98 4.35
N ASP A 159 -36.28 -19.94 5.18
CA ASP A 159 -36.00 -21.34 4.86
C ASP A 159 -37.12 -22.03 4.08
N GLY A 160 -36.75 -22.91 3.15
CA GLY A 160 -37.71 -23.80 2.49
C GLY A 160 -37.08 -24.69 1.43
N SER A 161 -36.48 -25.81 1.85
CA SER A 161 -36.10 -26.94 0.98
C SER A 161 -37.22 -27.36 0.03
N SER A 162 -36.88 -27.64 -1.23
CA SER A 162 -37.41 -28.79 -1.99
C SER A 162 -36.57 -29.05 -3.24
N ASP A 163 -35.98 -30.24 -3.28
CA ASP A 163 -35.41 -30.90 -4.44
C ASP A 163 -36.40 -30.98 -5.61
N SER A 164 -35.91 -30.78 -6.84
CA SER A 164 -36.23 -31.67 -7.97
C SER A 164 -35.28 -31.43 -9.14
N SER A 165 -34.52 -32.47 -9.47
CA SER A 165 -33.62 -32.58 -10.62
C SER A 165 -34.37 -32.60 -11.95
N THR A 166 -33.77 -32.02 -13.00
CA THR A 166 -33.64 -32.63 -14.33
C THR A 166 -32.56 -31.91 -15.15
N ASP A 167 -31.59 -32.69 -15.62
CA ASP A 167 -30.62 -32.35 -16.68
C ASP A 167 -31.30 -32.02 -18.01
N ALA A 168 -30.73 -31.06 -18.75
CA ALA A 168 -30.27 -31.18 -20.15
C ALA A 168 -30.24 -29.81 -20.85
N GLY A 169 -29.10 -29.49 -21.49
CA GLY A 169 -29.06 -28.45 -22.53
C GLY A 169 -27.78 -27.63 -22.61
N ASP A 170 -26.70 -28.28 -23.07
CA ASP A 170 -25.53 -27.61 -23.65
C ASP A 170 -25.96 -26.66 -24.79
N SER A 171 -25.55 -25.38 -24.69
CA SER A 171 -25.30 -24.53 -25.86
C SER A 171 -24.43 -23.36 -25.45
N SER A 172 -23.18 -23.43 -25.90
CA SER A 172 -22.22 -22.35 -25.93
C SER A 172 -22.77 -21.13 -26.65
N THR A 173 -22.74 -19.96 -26.01
CA THR A 173 -22.50 -18.69 -26.70
C THR A 173 -21.73 -17.74 -25.80
N ASP A 174 -20.56 -17.40 -26.33
CA ASP A 174 -19.56 -16.43 -25.94
C ASP A 174 -20.15 -15.02 -25.77
N SER A 175 -19.83 -14.34 -24.68
CA SER A 175 -19.91 -12.87 -24.55
C SER A 175 -19.13 -12.39 -23.32
N THR A 176 -18.00 -11.77 -23.63
CA THR A 176 -17.15 -10.90 -22.82
C THR A 176 -17.90 -10.00 -21.83
N THR A 177 -17.45 -9.97 -20.57
CA THR A 177 -17.33 -8.76 -19.74
C THR A 177 -16.54 -9.08 -18.47
N GLY A 178 -15.48 -8.29 -18.23
CA GLY A 178 -14.52 -8.52 -17.15
C GLY A 178 -15.13 -8.33 -15.76
N SER A 179 -15.03 -9.37 -14.93
CA SER A 179 -15.31 -9.30 -13.50
C SER A 179 -14.11 -8.71 -12.79
N ALA A 180 -14.25 -7.47 -12.30
CA ALA A 180 -13.38 -6.93 -11.26
C ALA A 180 -13.76 -7.60 -9.93
N ASN A 181 -12.98 -8.60 -9.52
CA ASN A 181 -13.10 -9.19 -8.19
C ASN A 181 -12.56 -8.18 -7.16
N ALA A 182 -13.46 -7.67 -6.33
CA ALA A 182 -13.11 -6.97 -5.10
C ALA A 182 -12.44 -7.98 -4.13
N LEU A 183 -11.22 -7.65 -3.71
CA LEU A 183 -10.51 -8.40 -2.67
C LEU A 183 -11.21 -8.14 -1.33
N SER A 184 -11.79 -9.18 -0.75
CA SER A 184 -12.15 -9.22 0.66
C SER A 184 -11.12 -10.11 1.34
N ASP A 185 -10.40 -9.54 2.30
CA ASP A 185 -9.60 -10.28 3.28
C ASP A 185 -10.53 -11.10 4.18
N ASP A 186 -10.37 -12.42 4.18
CA ASP A 186 -10.80 -13.27 5.29
C ASP A 186 -9.69 -14.26 5.64
N SER A 187 -9.15 -14.07 6.84
CA SER A 187 -8.19 -14.98 7.47
C SER A 187 -8.96 -16.16 8.07
N GLY A 188 -8.89 -17.32 7.41
CA GLY A 188 -9.55 -18.54 7.85
C GLY A 188 -8.74 -19.79 7.52
N SER A 189 -7.85 -20.17 8.44
CA SER A 189 -7.06 -21.40 8.44
C SER A 189 -7.89 -22.67 8.23
N LYS A 190 -7.59 -23.47 7.20
CA LYS A 190 -7.72 -24.94 7.23
C LYS A 190 -6.59 -25.64 6.47
N THR A 191 -5.87 -26.45 7.23
CA THR A 191 -4.94 -27.50 6.86
C THR A 191 -5.48 -28.43 5.78
N SER A 192 -4.68 -28.72 4.76
CA SER A 192 -4.76 -29.96 3.98
C SER A 192 -3.39 -30.31 3.41
N SER A 193 -2.81 -31.32 4.03
CA SER A 193 -1.60 -32.05 3.63
C SER A 193 -1.66 -32.49 2.16
N ARG A 194 -0.57 -32.27 1.42
CA ARG A 194 -0.11 -33.18 0.36
C ARG A 194 1.40 -33.08 0.20
N SER A 195 2.02 -34.21 0.46
CA SER A 195 3.43 -34.52 0.32
C SER A 195 3.90 -34.40 -1.13
N SER A 196 5.07 -33.81 -1.34
CA SER A 196 5.92 -34.08 -2.49
C SER A 196 7.38 -33.99 -2.07
N SER A 197 8.04 -35.13 -2.17
CA SER A 197 9.41 -35.42 -1.78
C SER A 197 10.37 -35.03 -2.90
N SER A 198 11.44 -34.28 -2.58
CA SER A 198 12.65 -34.29 -3.41
C SER A 198 13.91 -33.90 -2.60
N ALA A 199 14.66 -34.94 -2.26
CA ALA A 199 16.11 -35.03 -2.03
C ALA A 199 16.92 -33.76 -1.71
N ALA A 200 17.35 -33.67 -0.45
CA ALA A 200 18.51 -32.90 -0.04
C ALA A 200 19.80 -33.69 -0.32
N SER A 201 20.71 -33.14 -1.13
CA SER A 201 22.10 -33.57 -1.19
C SER A 201 22.93 -32.67 -0.28
N THR A 202 23.27 -33.18 0.89
CA THR A 202 24.12 -32.51 1.88
C THR A 202 25.59 -32.78 1.55
N THR A 203 26.28 -31.79 0.99
CA THR A 203 27.75 -31.83 0.93
C THR A 203 28.30 -31.04 2.12
N LYS A 204 28.77 -31.77 3.13
CA LYS A 204 29.56 -31.21 4.22
C LYS A 204 30.92 -30.78 3.67
N VAL A 205 31.32 -29.53 3.89
CA VAL A 205 32.74 -29.17 4.00
C VAL A 205 32.91 -28.32 5.25
N SER A 206 33.50 -28.94 6.28
CA SER A 206 34.15 -28.24 7.38
C SER A 206 35.59 -27.95 6.96
N VAL A 207 36.00 -26.69 7.01
CA VAL A 207 37.40 -26.33 7.25
C VAL A 207 37.42 -25.19 8.24
N PHE A 208 37.98 -25.48 9.42
CA PHE A 208 38.48 -24.49 10.35
C PHE A 208 39.71 -23.81 9.75
N ALA A 209 39.78 -22.48 9.79
CA ALA A 209 41.05 -21.76 9.90
C ALA A 209 40.81 -20.43 10.59
N ALA A 210 41.57 -20.22 11.66
CA ALA A 210 41.49 -19.10 12.57
C ALA A 210 42.56 -18.04 12.26
N PHE A 211 42.33 -16.85 12.85
CA PHE A 211 43.27 -15.76 13.13
C PHE A 211 43.88 -14.96 11.95
N ALA A 212 43.59 -13.66 11.93
CA ALA A 212 44.58 -12.63 12.29
C ALA A 212 43.90 -11.26 12.44
N ALA A 213 44.00 -10.68 13.63
CA ALA A 213 43.81 -9.27 13.86
C ALA A 213 45.05 -8.50 13.38
N LEU A 214 44.87 -7.37 12.69
CA LEU A 214 45.90 -6.34 12.57
C LEU A 214 45.23 -4.96 12.65
N ILE A 215 45.38 -4.37 13.83
CA ILE A 215 45.26 -2.94 14.07
C ILE A 215 46.52 -2.29 13.50
N ALA A 216 46.37 -1.25 12.68
CA ALA A 216 47.38 -0.19 12.55
C ALA A 216 46.71 1.11 12.11
N SER A 217 46.50 2.01 13.08
CA SER A 217 46.41 3.45 12.86
C SER A 217 47.80 3.99 12.53
N SER A 218 47.89 4.92 11.58
CA SER A 218 48.82 6.07 11.50
C SER A 218 48.46 6.82 10.20
N LEU A 219 47.82 7.99 10.25
CA LEU A 219 48.45 9.31 10.36
C LEU A 219 49.68 9.47 9.44
N LEU A 220 49.40 9.89 8.20
CA LEU A 220 50.02 11.03 7.51
C LEU A 220 49.22 11.33 6.24
#